data_AF-A0A525JXQ3-F1
#
_entry.id   AF-A0A525JXQ3-F1
#
_cell.length_a   1.000
_cell.length_b   1.000
_cell.length_c   1.000
_cell.angle_alpha   90.00
_cell.angle_beta   90.00
_cell.angle_gamma   90.00
#
_symmetry.space_group_name_H-M   'P 1'
#
loop_
_entity.id
_entity.type
_entity.pdbx_description
1 polymer ?
#
loop_
_entity_poly.entity_id
_entity_poly.type
_entity_poly.pdbx_seq_one_letter_code
_entity_poly.pdbx_strand_id
1 'polypeptide(L)' 'AVLETLGVQDVVGKSVGSSNPYNMVRATFEALKAQSSPRQVAAKRGKKVSDVIGRRADGASTPAADTADVEG' A
#
# COMPACT_ATOMS: atom_id res chain seq x y z
N ALA A 1 -5.90 -5.20 -17.09
CA ALA A 1 -6.72 -3.99 -17.26
C ALA A 1 -6.40 -2.91 -16.21
N VAL A 2 -7.15 -2.73 -15.10
CA VAL A 2 -6.96 -1.55 -14.21
C VAL A 2 -5.56 -1.50 -13.55
N LEU A 3 -5.10 -2.59 -12.93
CA LEU A 3 -3.80 -2.62 -12.25
C LEU A 3 -2.61 -2.54 -13.24
N GLU A 4 -2.78 -3.11 -14.41
CA GLU A 4 -1.80 -3.07 -15.50
C GLU A 4 -1.64 -1.66 -16.08
N THR A 5 -2.75 -0.92 -16.27
CA THR A 5 -2.70 0.49 -16.69
C THR A 5 -2.10 1.40 -15.62
N LEU A 6 -2.13 0.99 -14.35
CA LEU A 6 -1.48 1.70 -13.24
C LEU A 6 0.00 1.31 -13.07
N GLY A 7 0.53 0.41 -13.91
CA GLY A 7 1.92 -0.04 -13.87
C GLY A 7 2.24 -1.03 -12.75
N VAL A 8 1.23 -1.64 -12.12
CA VAL A 8 1.43 -2.66 -11.09
C VAL A 8 1.74 -3.98 -11.77
N GLN A 9 3.00 -4.42 -11.67
CA GLN A 9 3.51 -5.60 -12.38
C GLN A 9 3.39 -6.88 -11.56
N ASP A 10 3.53 -6.79 -10.24
CA ASP A 10 3.49 -7.94 -9.34
C ASP A 10 2.33 -7.81 -8.34
N VAL A 11 1.21 -8.45 -8.68
CA VAL A 11 0.02 -8.50 -7.83
C VAL A 11 -0.71 -9.83 -8.04
N VAL A 12 -0.92 -10.55 -6.94
CA VAL A 12 -1.74 -11.77 -6.92
C VAL A 12 -3.08 -11.42 -6.29
N GLY A 13 -4.15 -11.50 -7.07
CA GLY A 13 -5.50 -11.21 -6.61
C GLY A 13 -6.47 -12.31 -7.03
N LYS A 14 -7.52 -12.51 -6.23
CA LYS A 14 -8.67 -13.36 -6.57
C LYS A 14 -9.94 -12.53 -6.45
N SER A 15 -10.76 -12.52 -7.49
CA SER A 15 -12.09 -11.91 -7.42
C SER A 15 -13.03 -12.83 -6.64
N VAL A 16 -13.24 -12.54 -5.35
CA VAL A 16 -14.16 -13.31 -4.50
C VAL A 16 -15.55 -12.69 -4.64
N GLY A 17 -16.40 -13.29 -5.48
CA GLY A 17 -17.77 -12.81 -5.73
C GLY A 17 -18.15 -12.79 -7.22
N SER A 18 -18.90 -11.77 -7.64
CA SER A 18 -19.35 -11.62 -9.03
C SER A 18 -18.22 -11.17 -9.95
N SER A 19 -18.06 -11.86 -11.08
CA SER A 19 -17.06 -11.52 -12.11
C SER A 19 -17.54 -10.46 -13.11
N ASN A 20 -18.66 -9.79 -12.84
CA ASN A 20 -19.15 -8.71 -13.71
C ASN A 20 -18.10 -7.57 -13.77
N PRO A 21 -17.62 -7.18 -14.96
CA PRO A 21 -16.59 -6.15 -15.14
C PRO A 21 -16.87 -4.85 -14.38
N TYR A 22 -18.13 -4.42 -14.31
CA TYR A 22 -18.50 -3.18 -13.62
C TYR A 22 -18.22 -3.23 -12.12
N ASN A 23 -18.59 -4.34 -11.49
CA ASN A 23 -18.35 -4.56 -10.06
C ASN A 23 -16.86 -4.77 -9.78
N MET A 24 -16.13 -5.45 -10.67
CA MET A 24 -14.70 -5.69 -10.54
C MET A 24 -13.91 -4.37 -10.59
N VAL A 25 -14.25 -3.47 -11.51
CA VAL A 25 -13.63 -2.14 -11.61
C VAL A 25 -13.96 -1.30 -10.37
N ARG A 26 -15.24 -1.25 -9.96
CA ARG A 26 -15.66 -0.50 -8.76
C ARG A 26 -14.97 -1.00 -7.49
N ALA A 27 -14.92 -2.32 -7.29
CA ALA A 27 -14.24 -2.94 -6.16
C ALA A 27 -12.73 -2.67 -6.18
N THR A 28 -12.10 -2.65 -7.37
CA THR A 28 -10.68 -2.31 -7.51
C THR A 28 -10.42 -0.87 -7.07
N PHE A 29 -11.23 0.08 -7.51
CA PHE A 29 -11.09 1.48 -7.09
C PHE A 29 -11.35 1.68 -5.59
N GLU A 30 -12.32 0.97 -5.02
CA GLU A 30 -12.57 1.00 -3.57
C GLU A 30 -11.39 0.44 -2.77
N ALA A 31 -10.84 -0.70 -3.21
CA ALA A 31 -9.67 -1.32 -2.60
C ALA A 31 -8.44 -0.40 -2.65
N LEU A 32 -8.23 0.31 -3.76
CA LEU A 32 -7.16 1.30 -3.90
C LEU A 32 -7.35 2.50 -2.96
N LYS A 33 -8.59 3.00 -2.82
CA LYS A 33 -8.90 4.09 -1.88
C LYS A 33 -8.71 3.70 -0.41
N ALA A 34 -8.92 2.42 -0.09
CA ALA A 34 -8.73 1.92 1.27
C ALA A 34 -7.24 1.70 1.64
N GLN A 35 -6.32 1.73 0.67
CA GLN A 35 -4.89 1.58 0.96
C GLN A 35 -4.39 2.73 1.83
N SER A 36 -3.81 2.39 2.97
CA SER A 36 -3.21 3.35 3.89
C SER A 36 -1.69 3.25 3.83
N SER A 37 -1.00 4.39 3.71
CA SER A 37 0.46 4.37 3.71
C SER A 37 0.99 4.04 5.13
N PRO A 38 2.10 3.31 5.23
CA PRO A 38 2.69 2.98 6.53
C PRO A 38 2.98 4.20 7.39
N ARG A 39 3.37 5.33 6.78
CA ARG A 39 3.57 6.62 7.45
C ARG A 39 2.30 7.15 8.09
N GLN A 40 1.17 7.11 7.38
CA GLN A 40 -0.11 7.54 7.94
C GLN A 40 -0.58 6.64 9.09
N VAL A 41 -0.35 5.32 8.99
CA VAL A 41 -0.70 4.37 10.06
C VAL A 41 0.18 4.57 11.29
N ALA A 42 1.49 4.82 11.10
CA ALA A 42 2.44 5.12 12.15
C ALA A 42 2.07 6.40 12.91
N ALA A 43 1.77 7.49 12.18
CA ALA A 43 1.34 8.76 12.76
C ALA A 43 0.03 8.61 13.56
N LYS A 44 -0.98 7.92 13.01
CA LYS A 44 -2.24 7.65 13.72
C LYS A 44 -2.07 6.81 14.98
N ARG A 45 -1.07 5.92 15.01
CA ARG A 45 -0.82 5.00 16.13
C ARG A 45 0.25 5.50 17.11
N GLY A 46 0.86 6.65 16.87
CA GLY A 46 1.95 7.19 17.70
C GLY A 46 3.20 6.31 17.74
N LYS A 47 3.46 5.52 16.68
CA LYS A 47 4.59 4.59 16.58
C LYS A 47 5.54 5.02 15.49
N LYS A 48 6.80 4.56 15.53
CA LYS A 48 7.74 4.76 14.43
C LYS A 48 7.33 3.90 13.23
N VAL A 49 7.56 4.41 12.01
CA VAL A 49 7.26 3.66 10.76
C VAL A 49 7.98 2.31 10.74
N SER A 50 9.19 2.25 11.31
CA SER A 50 9.98 1.02 11.51
C SER A 50 9.28 -0.06 12.33
N ASP A 51 8.40 0.32 13.24
CA ASP A 51 7.68 -0.62 14.11
C ASP A 51 6.36 -1.10 13.47
N VAL A 52 5.90 -0.38 12.43
CA VAL A 52 4.67 -0.68 11.67
C VAL A 52 4.98 -1.58 10.47
N ILE A 53 6.13 -1.37 9.83
CA ILE A 53 6.62 -2.24 8.75
C ILE A 53 7.52 -3.30 9.39
N GLY A 54 7.01 -4.52 9.56
CA GLY A 54 7.85 -5.65 9.99
C GLY A 54 9.05 -5.82 9.05
N ARG A 55 10.23 -6.11 9.59
CA ARG A 55 11.46 -6.33 8.81
C ARG A 55 11.23 -7.46 7.81
N ARG A 56 10.90 -7.13 6.56
CA ARG A 56 10.72 -8.09 5.47
C ARG A 56 12.09 -8.39 4.88
N ALA A 57 12.40 -9.66 4.67
CA ALA A 57 13.65 -10.12 4.06
C ALA A 57 13.68 -9.94 2.52
N ASP A 58 12.61 -9.42 1.93
CA ASP A 58 12.48 -9.24 0.49
C ASP A 58 12.76 -7.77 0.14
N GLY A 59 13.97 -7.53 -0.39
CA GLY A 59 14.65 -6.23 -0.53
C GLY A 59 14.03 -5.17 -1.46
N ALA A 60 12.70 -5.01 -1.48
CA ALA A 60 12.01 -4.06 -2.34
C ALA A 60 11.67 -2.70 -1.67
N SER A 61 12.00 -2.49 -0.40
CA SER A 61 11.79 -1.19 0.25
C SER A 61 12.86 -0.87 1.29
N THR A 62 14.00 -0.36 0.82
CA THR A 62 14.78 0.61 1.61
C THR A 62 14.10 1.96 1.43
N PRO A 63 13.37 2.52 2.41
CA PRO A 63 13.01 3.92 2.36
C PRO A 63 14.31 4.72 2.56
N ALA A 64 14.88 5.19 1.47
CA ALA A 64 15.80 6.31 1.53
C ALA A 64 15.03 7.51 2.10
N ALA A 65 15.61 8.15 3.11
CA ALA A 65 15.30 9.46 3.65
C ALA A 65 13.93 9.68 4.32
N ASP A 66 13.94 9.67 5.66
CA ASP A 66 13.36 10.79 6.42
C ASP A 66 14.16 10.96 7.73
N THR A 67 15.44 11.32 7.58
CA THR A 67 16.24 12.01 8.60
C THR A 67 16.21 13.50 8.28
N ALA A 68 15.03 14.09 8.40
CA ALA A 68 14.75 15.49 8.60
C ALA A 68 13.40 15.42 9.32
N ASP A 69 13.34 15.37 10.65
CA ASP A 69 13.53 16.55 11.49
C ASP A 69 13.96 16.09 12.89
N VAL A 70 15.22 16.33 13.25
CA VAL A 70 15.68 16.48 14.63
C VAL A 70 16.68 17.64 14.64
N GLU A 71 16.44 18.58 15.55
CA GLU A 71 17.14 19.82 15.90
C GLU A 71 16.80 21.13 15.15
N GLY A 72 16.18 22.04 15.93
CA GLY A 72 15.82 23.43 15.62
C GLY A 72 14.68 23.91 16.50
#